data_AF-A0A2V8WK39-F1
#
_entry.id   AF-A0A2V8WK39-F1
#
_cell.length_a   1.000
_cell.length_b   1.000
_cell.length_c   1.000
_cell.angle_alpha   90.00
_cell.angle_beta   90.00
_cell.angle_gamma   90.00
#
_symmetry.space_group_name_H-M   'P 1'
#
loop_
_entity.id
_entity.type
_entity.pdbx_description
1 polymer ?
#
loop_
_entity_poly.entity_id
_entity_poly.type
_entity_poly.pdbx_seq_one_letter_code
_entity_poly.pdbx_strand_id
1 'polypeptide(L)'
;MPFLRVFLLLLLALPCLLNAQEIKYIDLTAVRQRTELRHPPAPQSDCKEGTGCMGSGYGGSILRDGAPNQRDPRALGIYLMRVTPTDINAAEPFQVEFKILNTGTAPIELPVSPHLSDLQPSDESVAFNYSSLALVVRGEAEPQGPPVDSIGFVELFGSPDHSESMMVLRPGEWIRVSGNVKLLKCPPTPVSARLRGDFWLRRNTFVPHPGGQFIETNNLYPNDTPTPFVAVRLSPPAGSDLPKQ
;
A
#
# COMPACT_ATOMS: atom_id res chain seq x y z
N MET A 1 47.39 6.01 -30.54
CA MET A 1 46.57 4.80 -30.31
C MET A 1 46.22 4.45 -28.85
N PRO A 2 46.57 5.21 -27.77
CA PRO A 2 46.08 4.87 -26.42
C PRO A 2 44.66 5.39 -26.13
N PHE A 3 44.23 6.47 -26.80
CA PHE A 3 42.92 7.09 -26.59
C PHE A 3 41.73 6.17 -26.97
N LEU A 4 41.84 5.39 -28.05
CA LEU A 4 40.77 4.50 -28.49
C LEU A 4 40.54 3.34 -27.50
N ARG A 5 41.61 2.85 -26.84
CA ARG A 5 41.53 1.78 -25.84
C ARG A 5 40.93 2.26 -24.52
N VAL A 6 41.26 3.47 -24.07
CA VAL A 6 40.66 4.08 -22.87
C VAL A 6 39.19 4.38 -23.10
N PHE A 7 38.81 4.86 -24.28
CA PHE A 7 37.43 5.16 -24.65
C PHE A 7 36.54 3.89 -24.71
N LEU A 8 37.06 2.78 -25.26
CA LEU A 8 36.35 1.49 -25.25
C LEU A 8 36.16 0.92 -23.84
N LEU A 9 37.16 1.06 -22.95
CA LEU A 9 37.05 0.61 -21.56
C LEU A 9 36.03 1.46 -20.77
N LEU A 10 35.94 2.77 -21.05
CA LEU A 10 34.91 3.65 -20.48
C LEU A 10 33.50 3.32 -20.99
N LEU A 11 33.35 2.99 -22.28
CA LEU A 11 32.07 2.57 -22.86
C LEU A 11 31.60 1.20 -22.33
N LEU A 12 32.52 0.30 -22.00
CA LEU A 12 32.21 -1.00 -21.38
C LEU A 12 31.92 -0.90 -19.88
N ALA A 13 32.39 0.16 -19.19
CA ALA A 13 32.09 0.43 -17.79
C ALA A 13 30.81 1.26 -17.59
N LEU A 14 30.32 1.93 -18.64
CA LEU A 14 29.12 2.77 -18.60
C LEU A 14 27.80 2.03 -18.23
N PRO A 15 27.55 0.78 -18.66
CA PRO A 15 26.32 0.08 -18.24
C PRO A 15 26.37 -0.38 -16.76
N CYS A 16 27.52 -0.33 -16.09
CA CYS A 16 27.61 -0.61 -14.65
C CYS A 16 27.19 0.59 -13.77
N LEU A 17 27.00 1.78 -14.35
CA LEU A 17 26.63 3.00 -13.62
C LEU A 17 25.13 3.33 -13.69
N LEU A 18 24.32 2.48 -14.30
CA LEU A 18 22.88 2.70 -14.50
C LEU A 18 22.09 1.55 -13.90
N ASN A 19 21.57 1.70 -12.67
CA ASN A 19 20.40 0.94 -12.19
C ASN A 19 19.73 1.69 -11.02
N ALA A 20 19.38 2.95 -11.23
CA ALA A 20 18.41 3.67 -10.39
C ALA A 20 17.34 4.29 -11.30
N GLN A 21 16.76 3.47 -12.18
CA GLN A 21 15.85 3.92 -13.23
C GLN A 21 14.39 3.87 -12.75
N GLU A 22 13.67 4.99 -12.96
CA GLU A 22 12.20 5.01 -12.84
C GLU A 22 11.63 4.21 -14.02
N ILE A 23 10.87 3.16 -13.74
CA ILE A 23 10.29 2.31 -14.79
C ILE A 23 8.77 2.49 -14.95
N LYS A 24 8.10 3.10 -13.97
CA LYS A 24 6.65 3.36 -14.02
C LYS A 24 6.24 4.50 -13.09
N TYR A 25 5.28 5.29 -13.53
CA TYR A 25 4.55 6.26 -12.71
C TYR A 25 3.08 5.82 -12.60
N ILE A 26 2.53 5.84 -11.39
CA ILE A 26 1.13 5.54 -11.09
C ILE A 26 0.55 6.74 -10.36
N ASP A 27 -0.51 7.32 -10.91
CA ASP A 27 -1.20 8.45 -10.29
C ASP A 27 -2.54 8.00 -9.71
N LEU A 28 -2.64 8.00 -8.38
CA LEU A 28 -3.85 7.70 -7.61
C LEU A 28 -4.56 8.98 -7.14
N THR A 29 -4.04 10.18 -7.44
CA THR A 29 -4.60 11.44 -6.89
C THR A 29 -5.97 11.77 -7.45
N ALA A 30 -6.21 11.46 -8.73
CA ALA A 30 -7.49 11.66 -9.41
C ALA A 30 -8.35 10.37 -9.47
N VAL A 31 -7.86 9.27 -8.89
CA VAL A 31 -8.48 7.96 -9.04
C VAL A 31 -9.37 7.64 -7.86
N ARG A 32 -10.67 7.47 -8.11
CA ARG A 32 -11.58 6.86 -7.15
C ARG A 32 -11.42 5.34 -7.21
N GLN A 33 -10.75 4.76 -6.22
CA GLN A 33 -10.50 3.32 -6.19
C GLN A 33 -11.80 2.53 -6.04
N ARG A 34 -11.98 1.53 -6.90
CA ARG A 34 -13.06 0.54 -6.83
C ARG A 34 -12.53 -0.69 -6.10
N THR A 35 -12.76 -0.71 -4.79
CA THR A 35 -12.28 -1.78 -3.90
C THR A 35 -13.39 -2.74 -3.46
N GLU A 36 -14.64 -2.40 -3.74
CA GLU A 36 -15.80 -3.24 -3.43
C GLU A 36 -15.85 -4.43 -4.39
N LEU A 37 -15.96 -5.64 -3.82
CA LEU A 37 -16.09 -6.89 -4.54
C LEU A 37 -17.55 -7.37 -4.50
N ARG A 38 -18.01 -7.92 -5.62
CA ARG A 38 -19.34 -8.54 -5.69
C ARG A 38 -19.34 -9.88 -4.96
N HIS A 39 -20.49 -10.27 -4.45
CA HIS A 39 -20.71 -11.59 -3.89
C HIS A 39 -22.17 -12.01 -4.14
N PRO A 40 -22.46 -13.31 -4.17
CA PRO A 40 -23.81 -13.79 -4.40
C PRO A 40 -24.79 -13.23 -3.35
N PRO A 41 -26.05 -12.97 -3.71
CA PRO A 41 -27.04 -12.49 -2.77
C PRO A 41 -27.29 -13.52 -1.65
N ALA A 42 -27.72 -13.03 -0.49
CA ALA A 42 -28.13 -13.92 0.59
C ALA A 42 -29.30 -14.80 0.12
N PRO A 43 -29.35 -16.09 0.52
CA PRO A 43 -30.51 -16.92 0.26
C PRO A 43 -31.78 -16.26 0.83
N GLN A 44 -32.92 -16.44 0.17
CA GLN A 44 -34.20 -15.97 0.71
C GLN A 44 -34.41 -16.60 2.09
N SER A 45 -34.82 -15.79 3.06
CA SER A 45 -35.12 -16.29 4.39
C SER A 45 -36.44 -17.07 4.35
N ASP A 46 -36.46 -18.28 4.92
CA ASP A 46 -37.69 -19.09 5.12
C ASP A 46 -38.59 -18.51 6.24
N CYS A 47 -38.49 -17.20 6.47
CA CYS A 47 -39.15 -16.50 7.55
C CYS A 47 -40.64 -16.32 7.25
N LYS A 48 -41.49 -16.78 8.18
CA LYS A 48 -42.93 -16.48 8.14
C LYS A 48 -43.16 -15.01 8.51
N GLU A 49 -44.12 -14.40 7.86
CA GLU A 49 -44.57 -13.02 8.13
C GLU A 49 -44.97 -12.89 9.61
N GLY A 50 -44.40 -11.91 10.32
CA GLY A 50 -44.69 -11.65 11.74
C GLY A 50 -43.74 -12.27 12.77
N THR A 51 -42.77 -13.09 12.37
CA THR A 51 -41.66 -13.50 13.25
C THR A 51 -40.43 -12.63 13.01
N GLY A 52 -39.85 -12.08 14.09
CA GLY A 52 -38.65 -11.24 14.01
C GLY A 52 -37.49 -12.04 13.43
N CYS A 53 -37.02 -11.65 12.24
CA CYS A 53 -35.93 -12.34 11.56
C CYS A 53 -34.63 -11.56 11.69
N MET A 54 -33.62 -12.24 12.22
CA MET A 54 -32.26 -11.73 12.33
C MET A 54 -31.52 -12.09 11.03
N GLY A 55 -31.36 -11.13 10.13
CA GLY A 55 -30.50 -11.30 8.96
C GLY A 55 -29.05 -11.39 9.39
N SER A 56 -28.41 -12.53 9.16
CA SER A 56 -26.98 -12.72 9.44
C SER A 56 -26.18 -12.45 8.17
N GLY A 57 -25.52 -11.30 8.09
CA GLY A 57 -24.48 -11.08 7.09
C GLY A 57 -23.29 -12.00 7.39
N TYR A 58 -22.78 -12.70 6.36
CA TYR A 58 -21.64 -13.61 6.52
C TYR A 58 -20.37 -12.91 6.04
N GLY A 59 -19.51 -12.52 6.97
CA GLY A 59 -18.31 -11.75 6.68
C GLY A 59 -17.16 -12.13 7.60
N GLY A 60 -15.96 -12.35 7.05
CA GLY A 60 -14.78 -12.64 7.86
C GLY A 60 -13.46 -12.45 7.13
N SER A 61 -12.39 -12.42 7.91
CA SER A 61 -11.02 -12.53 7.38
C SER A 61 -10.19 -13.43 8.27
N ILE A 62 -9.30 -14.22 7.67
CA ILE A 62 -8.22 -14.91 8.38
C ILE A 62 -6.92 -14.25 7.96
N LEU A 63 -6.16 -13.81 8.96
CA LEU A 63 -4.79 -13.36 8.78
C LEU A 63 -3.86 -14.52 9.17
N ARG A 64 -3.01 -14.94 8.23
CA ARG A 64 -1.94 -15.90 8.53
C ARG A 64 -0.70 -15.16 8.98
N ASP A 65 -0.13 -15.62 10.09
CA ASP A 65 1.11 -15.08 10.64
C ASP A 65 2.33 -15.51 9.83
N GLY A 66 3.33 -14.64 9.80
CA GLY A 66 4.65 -14.91 9.26
C GLY A 66 5.70 -14.00 9.91
N ALA A 67 6.96 -14.26 9.63
CA ALA A 67 8.07 -13.45 10.14
C ALA A 67 9.04 -13.10 8.99
N PRO A 68 9.68 -11.91 9.02
CA PRO A 68 10.76 -11.57 8.11
C PRO A 68 11.88 -12.62 8.17
N ASN A 69 12.34 -13.06 7.00
CA ASN A 69 13.52 -13.90 6.90
C ASN A 69 14.71 -13.03 6.48
N GLN A 70 15.67 -12.83 7.37
CA GLN A 70 16.87 -12.02 7.07
C GLN A 70 17.68 -12.52 5.86
N ARG A 71 17.50 -13.78 5.45
CA ARG A 71 18.13 -14.35 4.25
C ARG A 71 17.33 -14.16 2.96
N ASP A 72 16.14 -13.55 3.03
CA ASP A 72 15.36 -13.24 1.83
C ASP A 72 16.15 -12.23 0.96
N PRO A 73 16.49 -12.56 -0.30
CA PRO A 73 17.24 -11.65 -1.16
C PRO A 73 16.40 -10.45 -1.63
N ARG A 74 15.08 -10.45 -1.39
CA ARG A 74 14.17 -9.36 -1.73
C ARG A 74 14.18 -8.30 -0.63
N ALA A 75 14.31 -7.05 -1.04
CA ALA A 75 14.17 -5.90 -0.15
C ALA A 75 13.48 -4.73 -0.86
N LEU A 76 12.64 -3.99 -0.13
CA LEU A 76 11.98 -2.80 -0.62
C LEU A 76 12.37 -1.59 0.24
N GLY A 77 12.67 -0.49 -0.42
CA GLY A 77 12.76 0.83 0.20
C GLY A 77 11.60 1.70 -0.25
N ILE A 78 10.78 2.16 0.70
CA ILE A 78 9.65 3.06 0.44
C ILE A 78 10.04 4.47 0.88
N TYR A 79 10.31 5.32 -0.09
CA TYR A 79 10.71 6.71 0.13
C TYR A 79 9.50 7.62 0.00
N LEU A 80 9.29 8.50 0.98
CA LEU A 80 8.39 9.65 0.82
C LEU A 80 9.17 10.77 0.13
N MET A 81 8.99 10.88 -1.19
CA MET A 81 9.67 11.89 -2.00
C MET A 81 9.08 13.28 -1.77
N ARG A 82 7.76 13.35 -1.60
CA ARG A 82 7.03 14.59 -1.36
C ARG A 82 5.81 14.33 -0.49
N VAL A 83 5.54 15.27 0.42
CA VAL A 83 4.31 15.37 1.21
C VAL A 83 3.78 16.80 1.05
N THR A 84 2.53 16.97 0.68
CA THR A 84 1.94 18.28 0.44
C THR A 84 0.46 18.31 0.85
N PRO A 85 0.06 19.22 1.76
CA PRO A 85 0.88 20.17 2.52
C PRO A 85 1.74 19.48 3.61
N THR A 86 2.74 20.19 4.15
CA THR A 86 3.51 19.73 5.35
C THR A 86 2.86 20.15 6.66
N ASP A 87 1.88 21.06 6.64
CA ASP A 87 0.95 21.30 7.76
C ASP A 87 -0.35 20.56 7.43
N ILE A 88 -0.52 19.40 8.05
CA ILE A 88 -1.54 18.42 7.70
C ILE A 88 -2.71 18.55 8.68
N ASN A 89 -3.89 18.83 8.13
CA ASN A 89 -5.15 18.67 8.83
C ASN A 89 -5.57 17.19 8.79
N ALA A 90 -5.64 16.56 9.96
CA ALA A 90 -6.07 15.18 10.15
C ALA A 90 -7.42 14.83 9.51
N ALA A 91 -8.32 15.81 9.35
CA ALA A 91 -9.64 15.59 8.78
C ALA A 91 -9.62 15.32 7.27
N GLU A 92 -8.59 15.82 6.58
CA GLU A 92 -8.52 15.91 5.13
C GLU A 92 -7.43 14.98 4.58
N PRO A 93 -7.65 14.37 3.40
CA PRO A 93 -6.57 13.71 2.68
C PRO A 93 -5.48 14.72 2.29
N PHE A 94 -4.23 14.29 2.28
CA PHE A 94 -3.08 15.05 1.80
C PHE A 94 -2.33 14.27 0.72
N GLN A 95 -1.67 14.99 -0.18
CA GLN A 95 -0.98 14.37 -1.31
C GLN A 95 0.40 13.88 -0.89
N VAL A 96 0.74 12.68 -1.33
CA VAL A 96 2.04 12.04 -1.11
C VAL A 96 2.58 11.49 -2.42
N GLU A 97 3.89 11.61 -2.62
CA GLU A 97 4.62 10.94 -3.69
C GLU A 97 5.58 9.91 -3.08
N PHE A 98 5.36 8.64 -3.41
CA PHE A 98 6.19 7.52 -3.02
C PHE A 98 7.18 7.17 -4.13
N LYS A 99 8.41 6.84 -3.74
CA LYS A 99 9.34 6.06 -4.58
C LYS A 99 9.47 4.67 -3.95
N ILE A 100 9.14 3.65 -4.73
CA ILE A 100 9.22 2.23 -4.35
C ILE A 100 10.43 1.67 -5.07
N LEU A 101 11.51 1.42 -4.33
CA LEU A 101 12.79 0.95 -4.87
C LEU A 101 13.04 -0.49 -4.45
N ASN A 102 13.40 -1.35 -5.40
CA ASN A 102 13.96 -2.66 -5.06
C ASN A 102 15.43 -2.47 -4.65
N THR A 103 15.68 -2.53 -3.35
CA THR A 103 17.01 -2.41 -2.73
C THR A 103 17.68 -3.77 -2.53
N GLY A 104 16.97 -4.86 -2.85
CA GLY A 104 17.45 -6.22 -2.72
C GLY A 104 18.35 -6.66 -3.86
N THR A 105 18.63 -7.96 -3.88
CA THR A 105 19.43 -8.63 -4.91
C THR A 105 18.60 -9.55 -5.81
N ALA A 106 17.31 -9.73 -5.51
CA ALA A 106 16.36 -10.49 -6.31
C ALA A 106 15.21 -9.62 -6.82
N PRO A 107 14.62 -9.93 -8.00
CA PRO A 107 13.41 -9.27 -8.48
C PRO A 107 12.22 -9.46 -7.53
N ILE A 108 11.32 -8.48 -7.51
CA ILE A 108 10.09 -8.49 -6.70
C ILE A 108 8.91 -8.24 -7.62
N GLU A 109 7.92 -9.11 -7.54
CA GLU A 109 6.66 -8.92 -8.23
C GLU A 109 5.73 -8.04 -7.40
N LEU A 110 5.23 -6.95 -7.98
CA LEU A 110 4.40 -5.95 -7.31
C LEU A 110 3.08 -5.75 -8.04
N PRO A 111 1.96 -5.61 -7.30
CA PRO A 111 0.69 -5.17 -7.87
C PRO A 111 0.75 -3.69 -8.25
N VAL A 112 0.09 -3.32 -9.35
CA VAL A 112 0.11 -1.96 -9.93
C VAL A 112 -1.23 -1.43 -10.41
N SER A 113 -2.29 -2.23 -10.31
CA SER A 113 -3.65 -1.76 -10.63
C SER A 113 -4.20 -0.91 -9.48
N PRO A 114 -4.87 0.21 -9.77
CA PRO A 114 -5.56 1.01 -8.75
C PRO A 114 -6.90 0.40 -8.29
N HIS A 115 -7.39 -0.63 -8.99
CA HIS A 115 -8.75 -1.15 -8.82
C HIS A 115 -8.72 -2.64 -8.51
N LEU A 116 -9.28 -3.02 -7.36
CA LEU A 116 -9.45 -4.42 -6.98
C LEU A 116 -10.61 -5.06 -7.74
N SER A 117 -11.70 -4.31 -7.99
CA SER A 117 -12.87 -4.83 -8.71
C SER A 117 -12.55 -5.35 -10.11
N ASP A 118 -11.52 -4.81 -10.75
CA ASP A 118 -11.11 -5.17 -12.11
C ASP A 118 -10.43 -6.54 -12.17
N LEU A 119 -10.00 -7.06 -11.02
CA LEU A 119 -9.42 -8.41 -10.87
C LEU A 119 -10.48 -9.46 -10.58
N GLN A 120 -11.73 -9.05 -10.34
CA GLN A 120 -12.80 -9.97 -10.00
C GLN A 120 -13.28 -10.71 -11.26
N PRO A 121 -13.41 -12.05 -11.21
CA PRO A 121 -14.03 -12.82 -12.28
C PRO A 121 -15.44 -12.31 -12.60
N SER A 122 -15.90 -12.54 -13.83
CA SER A 122 -17.27 -12.15 -14.23
C SER A 122 -18.33 -12.82 -13.35
N ASP A 123 -18.13 -14.09 -13.01
CA ASP A 123 -18.94 -14.83 -12.05
C ASP A 123 -18.56 -14.47 -10.60
N GLU A 124 -19.49 -13.88 -9.87
CA GLU A 124 -19.30 -13.42 -8.47
C GLU A 124 -19.28 -14.55 -7.45
N SER A 125 -19.64 -15.78 -7.84
CA SER A 125 -19.57 -16.97 -6.99
C SER A 125 -18.20 -17.65 -7.00
N VAL A 126 -17.28 -17.18 -7.85
CA VAL A 126 -15.96 -17.78 -8.02
C VAL A 126 -14.95 -17.13 -7.07
N ALA A 127 -14.28 -17.97 -6.29
CA ALA A 127 -13.13 -17.56 -5.50
C ALA A 127 -11.95 -17.20 -6.40
N PHE A 128 -11.18 -16.18 -6.04
CA PHE A 128 -10.02 -15.77 -6.82
C PHE A 128 -8.89 -15.24 -5.94
N ASN A 129 -7.67 -15.29 -6.47
CA ASN A 129 -6.47 -14.82 -5.80
C ASN A 129 -6.07 -13.44 -6.31
N TYR A 130 -5.60 -12.58 -5.42
CA TYR A 130 -5.00 -11.31 -5.78
C TYR A 130 -3.90 -10.94 -4.79
N SER A 131 -2.96 -10.12 -5.22
CA SER A 131 -1.96 -9.47 -4.37
C SER A 131 -2.39 -8.04 -4.08
N SER A 132 -2.05 -7.54 -2.90
CA SER A 132 -2.20 -6.12 -2.58
C SER A 132 -0.91 -5.54 -1.98
N LEU A 133 -0.64 -4.28 -2.32
CA LEU A 133 0.48 -3.49 -1.81
C LEU A 133 -0.08 -2.20 -1.23
N ALA A 134 -0.18 -2.13 0.09
CA ALA A 134 -0.44 -0.88 0.78
C ALA A 134 0.86 -0.08 0.89
N LEU A 135 0.86 1.15 0.39
CA LEU A 135 1.92 2.14 0.58
C LEU A 135 1.55 2.98 1.79
N VAL A 136 2.26 2.74 2.88
CA VAL A 136 1.91 3.23 4.20
C VAL A 136 2.71 4.49 4.51
N VAL A 137 2.03 5.48 5.04
CA VAL A 137 2.61 6.65 5.71
C VAL A 137 2.49 6.42 7.20
N ARG A 138 3.62 6.30 7.87
CA ARG A 138 3.71 6.15 9.32
C ARG A 138 4.20 7.47 9.92
N GLY A 139 3.45 8.00 10.88
CA GLY A 139 3.84 9.12 11.71
C GLY A 139 4.64 8.61 12.90
N GLU A 140 5.79 9.22 13.13
CA GLU A 140 6.69 8.98 14.24
C GLU A 140 6.85 10.28 15.04
N ALA A 141 7.02 10.13 16.35
CA ALA A 141 7.30 11.27 17.23
C ALA A 141 8.71 11.82 16.97
N GLU A 142 8.87 13.13 17.19
CA GLU A 142 10.21 13.69 17.40
C GLU A 142 10.88 13.05 18.64
N PRO A 143 12.21 12.95 18.72
CA PRO A 143 12.92 12.24 19.81
C PRO A 143 12.55 12.68 21.24
N GLN A 144 12.01 13.89 21.41
CA GLN A 144 11.54 14.45 22.69
C GLN A 144 10.08 14.92 22.61
N GLY A 145 9.37 14.56 21.54
CA GLY A 145 7.97 14.92 21.31
C GLY A 145 7.00 13.93 21.94
N PRO A 146 5.70 14.28 22.03
CA PRO A 146 4.69 13.33 22.47
C PRO A 146 4.53 12.20 21.44
N PRO A 147 4.04 11.02 21.85
CA PRO A 147 3.82 9.89 20.94
C PRO A 147 2.91 10.26 19.76
N VAL A 148 3.29 9.80 18.57
CA VAL A 148 2.48 9.90 17.34
C VAL A 148 2.27 8.49 16.82
N ASP A 149 1.01 8.03 16.80
CA ASP A 149 0.59 6.75 16.20
C ASP A 149 -0.34 7.04 15.02
N SER A 150 0.16 7.82 14.06
CA SER A 150 -0.59 8.17 12.85
C SER A 150 -0.23 7.23 11.72
N ILE A 151 -1.24 6.63 11.10
CA ILE A 151 -1.06 5.71 9.97
C ILE A 151 -2.08 6.09 8.90
N GLY A 152 -1.64 6.20 7.66
CA GLY A 152 -2.51 6.29 6.49
C GLY A 152 -1.89 5.50 5.34
N PHE A 153 -2.67 5.11 4.34
CA PHE A 153 -2.13 4.40 3.18
C PHE A 153 -2.98 4.60 1.94
N VAL A 154 -2.37 4.31 0.80
CA VAL A 154 -3.05 4.00 -0.47
C VAL A 154 -2.68 2.57 -0.87
N GLU A 155 -3.52 1.90 -1.64
CA GLU A 155 -3.31 0.47 -1.94
C GLU A 155 -3.33 0.21 -3.44
N LEU A 156 -2.43 -0.66 -3.90
CA LEU A 156 -2.40 -1.18 -5.27
C LEU A 156 -2.76 -2.66 -5.26
N PHE A 157 -3.37 -3.12 -6.34
CA PHE A 157 -3.88 -4.48 -6.51
C PHE A 157 -3.33 -5.12 -7.77
N GLY A 158 -3.27 -6.44 -7.80
CA GLY A 158 -2.92 -7.17 -9.01
C GLY A 158 -3.12 -8.67 -8.86
N SER A 159 -3.28 -9.35 -9.98
CA SER A 159 -3.39 -10.81 -10.03
C SER A 159 -2.50 -11.34 -11.16
N PRO A 160 -1.82 -12.48 -10.98
CA PRO A 160 -1.12 -13.16 -12.07
C PRO A 160 -2.03 -13.50 -13.27
N ASP A 161 -3.33 -13.67 -13.03
CA ASP A 161 -4.33 -13.92 -14.07
C ASP A 161 -4.64 -12.66 -14.91
N HIS A 162 -4.19 -11.49 -14.45
CA HIS A 162 -4.34 -10.18 -15.08
C HIS A 162 -2.97 -9.55 -15.29
N SER A 163 -2.27 -9.95 -16.37
CA SER A 163 -0.85 -9.63 -16.60
C SER A 163 -0.50 -8.12 -16.54
N GLU A 164 -1.44 -7.25 -16.88
CA GLU A 164 -1.31 -5.78 -16.86
C GLU A 164 -1.37 -5.19 -15.45
N SER A 165 -1.90 -5.95 -14.48
CA SER A 165 -2.07 -5.55 -13.09
C SER A 165 -0.86 -5.89 -12.21
N MET A 166 0.12 -6.61 -12.75
CA MET A 166 1.35 -7.02 -12.08
C MET A 166 2.56 -6.45 -12.80
N MET A 167 3.64 -6.21 -12.05
CA MET A 167 4.93 -5.87 -12.64
C MET A 167 6.07 -6.50 -11.87
N VAL A 168 7.19 -6.75 -12.57
CA VAL A 168 8.43 -7.19 -11.94
C VAL A 168 9.35 -5.98 -11.77
N LEU A 169 9.74 -5.71 -10.53
CA LEU A 169 10.71 -4.70 -10.16
C LEU A 169 12.07 -5.37 -9.93
N ARG A 170 13.04 -5.16 -10.82
CA ARG A 170 14.39 -5.73 -10.71
C ARG A 170 15.24 -4.94 -9.71
N PRO A 171 16.34 -5.51 -9.18
CA PRO A 171 17.27 -4.78 -8.31
C PRO A 171 17.68 -3.43 -8.89
N GLY A 172 17.52 -2.36 -8.11
CA GLY A 172 17.82 -0.99 -8.50
C GLY A 172 16.73 -0.27 -9.30
N GLU A 173 15.77 -0.98 -9.89
CA GLU A 173 14.61 -0.35 -10.51
C GLU A 173 13.66 0.21 -9.45
N TRP A 174 12.98 1.30 -9.81
CA TRP A 174 11.98 1.90 -8.94
C TRP A 174 10.75 2.39 -9.70
N ILE A 175 9.64 2.50 -8.99
CA ILE A 175 8.41 3.12 -9.49
C ILE A 175 8.00 4.29 -8.60
N ARG A 176 7.29 5.23 -9.22
CA ARG A 176 6.73 6.38 -8.55
C ARG A 176 5.23 6.22 -8.41
N VAL A 177 4.70 6.49 -7.23
CA VAL A 177 3.26 6.44 -6.96
C VAL A 177 2.84 7.73 -6.27
N SER A 178 1.93 8.48 -6.89
CA SER A 178 1.30 9.64 -6.26
C SER A 178 -0.07 9.22 -5.73
N GLY A 179 -0.47 9.71 -4.56
CA GLY A 179 -1.79 9.41 -4.01
C GLY A 179 -2.23 10.36 -2.91
N ASN A 180 -3.54 10.38 -2.65
CA ASN A 180 -4.12 11.13 -1.55
C ASN A 180 -4.28 10.20 -0.34
N VAL A 181 -3.51 10.45 0.71
CA VAL A 181 -3.50 9.66 1.94
C VAL A 181 -4.35 10.36 2.98
N LYS A 182 -5.22 9.61 3.66
CA LYS A 182 -5.91 10.07 4.87
C LYS A 182 -5.37 9.32 6.08
N LEU A 183 -5.02 10.06 7.14
CA LEU A 183 -4.60 9.44 8.40
C LEU A 183 -5.81 8.82 9.11
N LEU A 184 -5.66 7.58 9.58
CA LEU A 184 -6.66 6.84 10.34
C LEU A 184 -6.70 7.22 11.82
N LYS A 185 -5.56 7.69 12.33
CA LYS A 185 -5.38 8.14 13.71
C LYS A 185 -4.55 9.41 13.71
N CYS A 186 -4.95 10.36 14.53
CA CYS A 186 -4.24 11.62 14.68
C CYS A 186 -4.12 12.01 16.15
N PRO A 187 -3.05 12.74 16.50
CA PRO A 187 -2.87 13.26 17.85
C PRO A 187 -3.99 14.25 18.20
N PRO A 188 -4.42 14.33 19.48
CA PRO A 188 -5.51 15.20 19.91
C PRO A 188 -5.11 16.69 19.93
N THR A 189 -3.81 16.99 19.83
CA THR A 189 -3.29 18.36 19.82
C THR A 189 -2.28 18.51 18.67
N PRO A 190 -2.08 19.74 18.17
CA PRO A 190 -1.09 19.98 17.14
C PRO A 190 0.31 19.57 17.58
N VAL A 191 1.01 18.79 16.75
CA VAL A 191 2.35 18.27 17.06
C VAL A 191 3.26 18.31 15.85
N SER A 192 4.56 18.49 16.09
CA SER A 192 5.59 18.22 15.08
C SER A 192 5.87 16.72 15.02
N ALA A 193 5.82 16.15 13.82
CA ALA A 193 5.98 14.72 13.60
C ALA A 193 6.89 14.46 12.40
N ARG A 194 7.32 13.21 12.29
CA ARG A 194 8.11 12.70 11.16
C ARG A 194 7.27 11.68 10.42
N LEU A 195 7.06 11.86 9.13
CA LEU A 195 6.43 10.86 8.29
C LEU A 195 7.50 10.00 7.63
N ARG A 196 7.29 8.68 7.64
CA ARG A 196 8.12 7.71 6.94
C ARG A 196 7.26 6.80 6.06
N GLY A 197 7.85 6.38 4.95
CA GLY A 197 7.25 5.41 4.04
C GLY A 197 7.46 4.00 4.57
N ASP A 198 6.40 3.20 4.53
CA ASP A 198 6.35 1.80 4.94
C ASP A 198 5.45 1.05 3.93
N PHE A 199 5.35 -0.28 4.03
CA PHE A 199 4.49 -1.05 3.14
C PHE A 199 3.90 -2.29 3.80
N TRP A 200 2.73 -2.70 3.31
CA TRP A 200 2.20 -4.04 3.54
C TRP A 200 2.01 -4.72 2.20
N LEU A 201 2.79 -5.76 1.93
CA LEU A 201 2.63 -6.60 0.76
C LEU A 201 1.90 -7.88 1.17
N ARG A 202 0.83 -8.22 0.47
CA ARG A 202 -0.06 -9.33 0.83
C ARG A 202 -0.44 -10.15 -0.38
N ARG A 203 -0.67 -11.44 -0.15
CA ARG A 203 -1.45 -12.31 -1.03
C ARG A 203 -2.77 -12.59 -0.35
N ASN A 204 -3.84 -12.44 -1.11
CA ASN A 204 -5.20 -12.58 -0.65
C ASN A 204 -5.94 -13.61 -1.50
N THR A 205 -6.80 -14.38 -0.85
CA THR A 205 -7.79 -15.24 -1.49
C THR A 205 -9.16 -14.73 -1.12
N PHE A 206 -9.90 -14.23 -2.10
CA PHE A 206 -11.30 -13.88 -1.93
C PHE A 206 -12.15 -15.13 -2.10
N VAL A 207 -12.98 -15.42 -1.09
CA VAL A 207 -13.92 -16.55 -1.10
C VAL A 207 -15.33 -15.98 -0.95
N PRO A 208 -16.12 -15.91 -2.04
CA PRO A 208 -17.49 -15.42 -1.96
C PRO A 208 -18.37 -16.40 -1.18
N HIS A 209 -19.32 -15.85 -0.44
CA HIS A 209 -20.39 -16.61 0.19
C HIS A 209 -21.74 -15.94 -0.10
N PRO A 210 -22.85 -16.69 -0.23
CA PRO A 210 -24.16 -16.07 -0.32
C PRO A 210 -24.43 -15.13 0.86
N GLY A 211 -24.63 -13.85 0.58
CA GLY A 211 -24.83 -12.81 1.60
C GLY A 211 -23.55 -12.22 2.21
N GLY A 212 -22.38 -12.51 1.64
CA GLY A 212 -21.14 -11.80 1.95
C GLY A 212 -19.88 -12.48 1.46
N GLN A 213 -18.80 -12.41 2.22
CA GLN A 213 -17.48 -12.81 1.73
C GLN A 213 -16.52 -13.19 2.84
N PHE A 214 -15.53 -13.97 2.47
CA PHE A 214 -14.39 -14.29 3.31
C PHE A 214 -13.09 -13.94 2.60
N ILE A 215 -12.11 -13.40 3.33
CA ILE A 215 -10.80 -13.09 2.78
C ILE A 215 -9.71 -13.79 3.60
N GLU A 216 -8.94 -14.66 2.94
CA GLU A 216 -7.71 -15.19 3.50
C GLU A 216 -6.55 -14.29 3.11
N THR A 217 -5.82 -13.75 4.07
CA THR A 217 -4.68 -12.88 3.84
C THR A 217 -3.40 -13.53 4.36
N ASN A 218 -2.39 -13.56 3.51
CA ASN A 218 -1.03 -13.98 3.83
C ASN A 218 -0.07 -12.80 3.63
N ASN A 219 0.56 -12.35 4.71
CA ASN A 219 1.54 -11.26 4.64
C ASN A 219 2.84 -11.74 4.00
N LEU A 220 3.39 -10.93 3.10
CA LEU A 220 4.70 -11.13 2.50
C LEU A 220 5.68 -10.15 3.15
N TYR A 221 6.83 -10.67 3.57
CA TYR A 221 7.84 -9.92 4.32
C TYR A 221 9.19 -9.86 3.57
N PRO A 222 9.27 -9.20 2.39
CA PRO A 222 10.59 -8.81 1.88
C PRO A 222 11.25 -7.88 2.91
N ASN A 223 12.59 -7.87 2.93
CA ASN A 223 13.32 -7.04 3.90
C ASN A 223 12.98 -5.55 3.73
N ASP A 224 12.75 -4.86 4.84
CA ASP A 224 12.55 -3.40 4.84
C ASP A 224 13.91 -2.70 4.82
N THR A 225 14.06 -1.71 3.95
CA THR A 225 15.24 -0.83 3.92
C THR A 225 14.90 0.51 4.57
N PRO A 226 15.63 0.91 5.63
CA PRO A 226 15.44 2.20 6.26
C PRO A 226 15.51 3.36 5.27
N THR A 227 14.45 4.18 5.25
CA THR A 227 14.34 5.36 4.38
C THR A 227 14.27 6.64 5.20
N PRO A 228 14.67 7.79 4.61
CA PRO A 228 14.54 9.09 5.27
C PRO A 228 13.09 9.43 5.62
N PHE A 229 12.93 10.28 6.61
CA PHE A 229 11.63 10.83 7.01
C PHE A 229 11.41 12.24 6.41
N VAL A 230 10.14 12.66 6.41
CA VAL A 230 9.70 14.01 6.08
C VAL A 230 9.13 14.66 7.33
N ALA A 231 9.67 15.81 7.73
CA ALA A 231 9.13 16.56 8.87
C ALA A 231 7.81 17.24 8.49
N VAL A 232 6.81 17.12 9.36
CA VAL A 232 5.47 17.69 9.19
C VAL A 232 4.93 18.25 10.49
N ARG A 233 3.88 19.06 10.40
CA ARG A 233 3.01 19.43 11.51
C ARG A 233 1.68 18.73 11.33
N LEU A 234 1.22 18.00 12.33
CA LEU A 234 -0.09 17.37 12.34
C LEU A 234 -1.02 18.19 13.22
N SER A 235 -2.17 18.56 12.70
CA SER A 235 -3.22 19.27 13.43
C SER A 235 -4.47 18.39 13.51
N PRO A 236 -5.15 18.33 14.67
CA PRO A 236 -6.37 17.55 14.82
C PRO A 236 -7.51 18.15 13.96
N PRO A 237 -8.60 17.39 13.72
CA PRO A 237 -9.78 17.91 13.06
C PRO A 237 -10.32 19.15 13.80
N ALA A 238 -10.71 20.19 13.07
CA ALA A 238 -11.34 21.36 13.67
C ALA A 238 -12.60 20.94 14.49
N GLY A 239 -12.66 21.37 15.75
CA GLY A 239 -13.76 21.03 16.68
C GLY A 239 -13.44 19.97 17.73
N SER A 240 -12.20 19.45 17.80
CA SER A 240 -11.74 18.56 18.87
C SER A 240 -11.33 19.31 20.14
N ASP A 241 -12.07 20.35 20.53
CA ASP A 241 -11.93 20.92 21.87
C ASP A 241 -12.49 19.89 22.86
N LEU A 242 -11.60 19.16 23.52
CA LEU A 242 -11.96 18.38 24.71
C LEU A 242 -12.69 19.32 25.69
N PRO A 243 -13.83 18.93 26.27
CA PRO A 243 -14.40 19.70 27.36
C PRO A 243 -13.35 19.76 28.46
N LYS A 244 -12.97 20.98 28.84
CA LYS A 244 -12.12 21.23 30.01
C LYS A 244 -12.80 20.55 31.20
N GLN A 245 -12.14 19.56 31.79
CA GLN A 245 -12.49 19.06 33.12
C GLN A 245 -12.14 20.11 34.18
#